data_AF-A0A836PKD5-F1
#
_entry.id   AF-A0A836PKD5-F1
#
_cell.length_a   1.000
_cell.length_b   1.000
_cell.length_c   1.000
_cell.angle_alpha   90.00
_cell.angle_beta   90.00
_cell.angle_gamma   90.00
#
_symmetry.space_group_name_H-M   'P 1'
#
loop_
_entity.id
_entity.type
_entity.pdbx_description
1 polymer ?
#
loop_
_entity_poly.entity_id
_entity_poly.type
_entity_poly.pdbx_seq_one_letter_code
_entity_poly.pdbx_strand_id
1 'polypeptide(L)' 'MAIWSSDQTANVAAIYNSGTTHDLSALTTPPDNWWRMGDGDTFPTISDQISTLDFTMFNMTVGDIVNDTP' A
#
# COMPACT_ATOMS: atom_id res chain seq x y z
N MET A 1 1.59 -2.48 -1.26
CA MET A 1 0.90 -3.60 -1.94
C MET A 1 -0.56 -3.26 -2.10
N ALA A 2 -1.22 -3.68 -3.18
CA ALA A 2 -2.65 -3.46 -3.41
C ALA A 2 -3.28 -4.68 -4.09
N ILE A 3 -4.56 -4.95 -3.79
CA ILE A 3 -5.33 -6.08 -4.33
C ILE A 3 -6.62 -5.55 -4.94
N TRP A 4 -6.97 -6.05 -6.12
CA TRP A 4 -8.25 -5.82 -6.78
C TRP A 4 -8.93 -7.17 -7.05
N SER A 5 -10.26 -7.22 -6.87
CA SER A 5 -11.13 -8.34 -7.24
C SER A 5 -11.55 -8.31 -8.71
N SER A 6 -11.14 -7.30 -9.46
CA SER A 6 -11.47 -7.10 -10.87
C SER A 6 -10.21 -6.92 -11.74
N ASP A 7 -10.34 -7.21 -13.04
CA ASP A 7 -9.25 -7.06 -14.01
C ASP A 7 -8.84 -5.59 -14.18
N GLN A 8 -7.56 -5.29 -13.93
CA GLN A 8 -6.97 -3.96 -14.03
C GLN A 8 -6.05 -3.77 -15.25
N THR A 9 -6.07 -4.67 -16.24
CA THR A 9 -5.20 -4.62 -17.43
C THR A 9 -5.30 -3.27 -18.17
N ALA A 10 -6.47 -2.65 -18.20
CA ALA A 10 -6.68 -1.33 -18.80
C ALA A 10 -6.16 -0.15 -17.94
N ASN A 11 -5.99 -0.36 -16.63
CA ASN A 11 -5.65 0.69 -15.66
C ASN A 11 -4.17 0.70 -15.27
N VAL A 12 -3.36 -0.21 -15.81
CA VAL A 12 -1.93 -0.40 -15.44
C VAL A 12 -1.13 0.91 -15.50
N ALA A 13 -1.34 1.74 -16.52
CA ALA A 13 -0.64 3.01 -16.65
C ALA A 13 -0.97 3.99 -15.52
N ALA A 14 -2.25 4.05 -15.11
CA ALA A 14 -2.70 4.90 -14.02
C ALA A 14 -2.21 4.38 -12.66
N ILE A 15 -2.24 3.07 -12.45
CA ILE A 15 -1.75 2.42 -11.22
C ILE A 15 -0.24 2.62 -11.07
N TYR A 16 0.53 2.49 -12.15
CA TYR A 16 1.97 2.69 -12.10
C TYR A 16 2.37 4.16 -11.94
N ASN A 17 1.57 5.08 -12.48
CA ASN A 17 1.78 6.53 -12.41
C ASN A 17 3.24 6.95 -12.70
N SER A 18 3.86 6.34 -13.72
CA SER A 18 5.26 6.55 -14.09
C SER A 18 6.28 6.31 -12.96
N GLY A 19 5.96 5.44 -11.99
CA GLY A 19 6.79 5.15 -10.83
C GLY A 19 6.73 6.22 -9.73
N THR A 20 5.84 7.21 -9.85
CA THR A 20 5.64 8.21 -8.80
C THR A 20 4.64 7.72 -7.76
N THR A 21 4.93 8.03 -6.49
CA THR A 21 4.04 7.67 -5.39
C THR A 21 2.76 8.50 -5.46
N HIS A 22 1.63 7.81 -5.36
CA HIS A 22 0.32 8.45 -5.25
C HIS A 22 -0.62 7.59 -4.43
N ASP A 23 -1.74 8.18 -4.04
CA ASP A 23 -2.79 7.48 -3.31
C ASP A 23 -3.61 6.60 -4.27
N LEU A 24 -3.57 5.28 -4.06
CA LEU A 24 -4.30 4.32 -4.88
C LEU A 24 -5.81 4.33 -4.59
N SER A 25 -6.23 4.86 -3.44
CA SER A 25 -7.66 5.03 -3.11
C SER A 25 -8.33 6.11 -3.98
N ALA A 26 -7.54 7.00 -4.58
CA ALA A 26 -8.01 8.08 -5.46
C ALA A 26 -8.15 7.66 -6.93
N LEU A 27 -7.85 6.41 -7.28
CA LEU A 27 -8.07 5.88 -8.63
C LEU A 27 -9.56 5.77 -8.94
N THR A 28 -9.92 5.88 -10.23
CA THR A 28 -11.30 5.66 -10.69
C THR A 28 -11.82 4.27 -10.30
N THR A 29 -10.93 3.27 -10.34
CA THR A 29 -11.19 1.93 -9.83
C THR A 29 -10.21 1.65 -8.68
N PRO A 30 -10.58 2.00 -7.44
CA PRO A 30 -9.70 1.79 -6.30
C PRO A 30 -9.51 0.29 -6.01
N PRO A 31 -8.39 -0.09 -5.37
CA PRO A 31 -8.18 -1.45 -4.87
C PRO A 31 -9.15 -1.79 -3.75
N ASP A 32 -9.44 -3.07 -3.55
CA ASP A 32 -10.25 -3.54 -2.42
C ASP A 32 -9.48 -3.46 -1.09
N ASN A 33 -8.16 -3.64 -1.16
CA ASN A 33 -7.25 -3.52 -0.02
C ASN A 33 -5.91 -2.94 -0.49
N TRP A 34 -5.31 -2.02 0.27
CA TRP A 34 -3.96 -1.54 -0.02
C TRP A 34 -3.17 -1.14 1.23
N TRP A 35 -1.86 -1.38 1.18
CA TRP A 35 -0.92 -1.15 2.27
C TRP A 35 0.32 -0.42 1.76
N ARG A 36 0.81 0.54 2.54
CA ARG A 36 2.05 1.29 2.23
C ARG A 36 3.32 0.57 2.72
N MET A 37 3.16 -0.65 3.24
CA MET A 37 4.25 -1.53 3.67
C MET A 37 5.18 -0.89 4.71
N GLY A 38 4.63 -0.17 5.70
CA GLY A 38 5.42 0.46 6.76
C GLY A 38 5.58 1.97 6.63
N ASP A 39 5.36 2.55 5.45
CA ASP A 39 5.46 4.00 5.26
C ASP A 39 4.29 4.75 5.91
N GLY A 40 4.53 5.26 7.11
CA GLY A 40 3.55 5.95 7.97
C GLY A 40 2.88 5.05 9.00
N ASP A 41 3.23 3.78 9.04
CA ASP A 41 2.69 2.79 9.99
C ASP A 41 3.60 2.64 11.23
N THR A 42 3.06 2.01 12.29
CA THR A 42 3.80 1.72 13.52
C THR A 42 3.83 0.22 13.78
N PHE A 43 5.04 -0.32 14.02
CA PHE A 43 5.21 -1.72 14.42
C PHE A 43 4.28 -2.09 15.60
N PRO A 44 3.63 -3.26 15.59
CA PRO A 44 3.75 -4.36 14.63
C PRO A 44 2.73 -4.34 13.49
N THR A 45 2.00 -3.25 13.30
CA THR A 45 0.85 -3.19 12.40
C THR A 45 1.22 -2.54 11.08
N ILE A 46 0.81 -3.14 9.97
CA ILE A 46 0.73 -2.47 8.66
C ILE A 46 -0.76 -2.22 8.40
N SER A 47 -1.16 -0.95 8.38
CA SER A 47 -2.57 -0.57 8.29
C SER A 47 -3.06 -0.64 6.85
N ASP A 48 -4.23 -1.23 6.64
CA ASP A 48 -4.93 -1.08 5.37
C ASP A 48 -5.41 0.36 5.22
N GLN A 49 -5.16 0.92 4.05
CA GLN A 49 -5.41 2.32 3.75
C GLN A 49 -6.74 2.53 3.01
N ILE A 50 -7.52 1.48 2.76
CA ILE A 50 -8.89 1.61 2.23
C ILE A 50 -9.92 0.79 3.00
N SER A 51 -9.53 -0.37 3.51
CA SER A 51 -10.40 -1.26 4.27
C SER A 51 -9.85 -1.44 5.68
N THR A 52 -10.13 -2.58 6.32
CA THR A 52 -9.74 -2.88 7.72
C THR A 52 -8.92 -4.16 7.83
N LEU A 53 -8.31 -4.63 6.74
CA LEU A 53 -7.51 -5.85 6.74
C LEU A 53 -6.07 -5.51 7.08
N ASP A 54 -5.80 -5.31 8.36
CA ASP A 54 -4.45 -4.96 8.82
C ASP A 54 -3.54 -6.18 8.85
N PHE A 55 -2.27 -6.00 8.45
CA PHE A 55 -1.26 -7.05 8.58
C PHE A 55 -0.44 -6.90 9.84
N THR A 56 0.03 -8.04 10.35
CA THR A 56 0.99 -8.10 11.46
C THR A 56 2.39 -8.40 10.93
N MET A 57 3.36 -7.58 11.31
CA MET A 57 4.76 -7.77 11.01
C MET A 57 5.32 -8.93 11.85
N PHE A 58 5.86 -9.96 11.19
CA PHE A 58 6.55 -11.07 11.84
C PHE A 58 8.04 -11.02 11.53
N ASN A 59 8.87 -11.34 12.53
CA ASN A 59 10.33 -11.35 12.40
C ASN A 59 10.94 -9.99 11.98
N MET A 60 10.28 -8.90 12.39
CA MET A 60 10.75 -7.53 12.26
C MET A 60 10.65 -6.84 13.63
N THR A 61 11.35 -5.72 13.78
CA THR A 61 11.30 -4.81 14.91
C THR A 61 10.94 -3.41 14.45
N VAL A 62 10.61 -2.51 15.38
CA VAL A 62 10.37 -1.10 15.05
C VAL A 62 11.56 -0.42 14.38
N GLY A 63 12.79 -0.88 14.64
CA GLY A 63 14.02 -0.33 14.04
C GLY A 63 14.23 -0.70 12.58
N ASP A 64 13.47 -1.68 12.07
CA ASP A 64 13.55 -2.09 10.67
C ASP A 64 12.66 -1.22 9.75
N ILE A 65 11.79 -0.37 10.32
CA ILE A 65 11.04 0.64 9.57
C ILE A 65 11.99 1.83 9.33
N VAL A 66 12.38 2.02 8.08
CA VAL A 66 13.19 3.16 7.65
C VAL A 66 12.34 4.11 6.81
N ASN A 67 12.30 5.37 7.21
CA ASN A 67 11.62 6.45 6.47
C ASN A 67 12.62 7.34 5.70
N ASP A 68 13.85 6.87 5.49
CA ASP A 68 14.87 7.64 4.78
C ASP A 68 14.54 7.64 3.27
N THR A 69 14.01 8.77 2.79
CA THR A 69 13.80 9.03 1.37
C THR A 69 14.89 9.99 0.89
N PRO A 70 15.61 9.70 -0.23
CA PRO A 70 16.66 10.55 -0.76
C PRO A 70 16.25 12.00 -1.05
#